data_AF-X0X985-F1
#
_entry.id   AF-X0X985-F1
#
_cell.length_a   1.000
_cell.length_b   1.000
_cell.length_c   1.000
_cell.angle_alpha   90.00
_cell.angle_beta   90.00
_cell.angle_gamma   90.00
#
_symmetry.space_group_name_H-M   'P 1'
#
loop_
_entity.id
_entity.type
_entity.pdbx_description
1 polymer ?
#
loop_
_entity_poly.entity_id
_entity_poly.type
_entity_poly.pdbx_seq_one_letter_code
_entity_poly.pdbx_strand_id
1 'polypeptide(L)'
;VVDCELWIYHAEGRPGLPPFMYLLFYRSKNFGNYRQFHPGLHSALDIISPGYSLRRASKLKAYQIIRGSLPQLAQATLSIIPGEGDPVTGHSLTSSGSTIAQIHTLPEREVKRNYLKNFAAFEGIVDVAYSAKEIGGKGLISISENKGFKFLNYSIMPDDIDLRRVADNLHTASITINLRIEDLEGRTIYQQERNIHLEFDDVKKKTEIEKRKIAFKDFAPIVEGEYNVSIIFSNKTKEGYFIHKERISING
;
A
#
# COMPACT_ATOMS: atom_id res chain seq x y z
N VAL A 1 25.89 19.44 -9.28
CA VAL A 1 24.62 19.67 -8.54
C VAL A 1 24.85 19.39 -7.07
N VAL A 2 23.95 19.80 -6.19
CA VAL A 2 23.93 19.33 -4.81
C VAL A 2 23.63 17.83 -4.77
N ASP A 3 23.85 17.23 -3.62
CA ASP A 3 23.47 15.85 -3.33
C ASP A 3 21.94 15.72 -3.44
N CYS A 4 21.49 14.93 -4.41
CA CYS A 4 20.08 14.81 -4.76
C CYS A 4 19.77 13.44 -5.38
N GLU A 5 18.55 12.98 -5.15
CA GLU A 5 18.01 11.74 -5.71
C GLU A 5 16.75 12.06 -6.52
N LEU A 6 16.72 11.58 -7.76
CA LEU A 6 15.56 11.66 -8.62
C LEU A 6 14.90 10.28 -8.71
N TRP A 7 13.65 10.22 -8.27
CA TRP A 7 12.84 9.00 -8.31
C TRP A 7 11.75 9.16 -9.38
N ILE A 8 11.58 8.15 -10.22
CA ILE A 8 10.57 8.11 -11.27
C ILE A 8 9.50 7.11 -10.84
N TYR A 9 8.28 7.60 -10.63
CA TYR A 9 7.15 6.78 -10.19
C TYR A 9 6.19 6.51 -11.34
N HIS A 10 5.69 5.28 -11.41
CA HIS A 10 4.62 4.87 -12.31
C HIS A 10 3.32 4.74 -11.52
N ALA A 11 2.23 5.31 -12.03
CA ALA A 11 0.95 5.27 -11.32
C ALA A 11 0.24 3.90 -11.40
N GLU A 12 0.68 2.97 -12.26
CA GLU A 12 0.12 1.61 -12.37
C GLU A 12 -1.42 1.55 -12.44
N GLY A 13 -2.05 2.52 -13.13
CA GLY A 13 -3.51 2.60 -13.25
C GLY A 13 -4.24 3.19 -12.04
N ARG A 14 -3.52 3.76 -11.06
CA ARG A 14 -4.11 4.48 -9.93
C ARG A 14 -4.83 5.75 -10.42
N PRO A 15 -6.13 5.88 -10.12
CA PRO A 15 -6.96 6.91 -10.72
C PRO A 15 -6.69 8.30 -10.15
N GLY A 16 -6.46 9.27 -11.05
CA GLY A 16 -6.16 10.64 -10.66
C GLY A 16 -4.73 10.83 -10.16
N LEU A 17 -3.78 10.11 -10.77
CA LEU A 17 -2.36 10.43 -10.78
C LEU A 17 -1.86 10.40 -12.24
N PRO A 18 -0.89 11.24 -12.62
CA PRO A 18 -0.19 11.12 -13.90
C PRO A 18 0.47 9.74 -14.06
N PRO A 19 0.55 9.19 -15.29
CA PRO A 19 1.12 7.86 -15.51
C PRO A 19 2.59 7.74 -15.10
N PHE A 20 3.33 8.86 -15.19
CA PHE A 20 4.73 8.99 -14.78
C PHE A 20 4.91 10.28 -13.99
N MET A 21 5.72 10.24 -12.94
CA MET A 21 5.97 11.39 -12.08
C MET A 21 7.43 11.44 -11.60
N TYR A 22 7.97 12.64 -11.45
CA TYR A 22 9.27 12.91 -10.84
C TYR A 22 9.13 13.31 -9.38
N LEU A 23 9.75 12.57 -8.46
CA LEU A 23 9.95 12.99 -7.09
C LEU A 23 11.44 13.25 -6.86
N LEU A 24 11.78 14.52 -6.65
CA LEU A 24 13.15 14.95 -6.42
C LEU A 24 13.37 15.22 -4.94
N PHE A 25 14.42 14.62 -4.37
CA PHE A 25 14.87 14.88 -3.01
C PHE A 25 16.27 15.47 -3.06
N TYR A 26 16.58 16.44 -2.20
CA TYR A 26 17.88 17.10 -2.21
C TYR A 26 18.32 17.54 -0.82
N ARG A 27 19.64 17.68 -0.65
CA ARG A 27 20.24 18.30 0.53
C ARG A 27 20.60 19.73 0.20
N SER A 28 19.93 20.68 0.85
CA SER A 28 20.19 22.11 0.62
C SER A 28 21.67 22.43 0.88
N LYS A 29 22.36 22.96 -0.13
CA LYS A 29 23.79 23.27 -0.07
C LYS A 29 24.69 22.10 0.36
N ASN A 30 24.29 20.85 0.11
CA ASN A 30 24.98 19.62 0.57
C ASN A 30 25.03 19.43 2.09
N PHE A 31 24.11 20.04 2.83
CA PHE A 31 24.08 19.98 4.30
C PHE A 31 22.71 19.54 4.84
N GLY A 32 22.72 18.88 6.00
CA GLY A 32 21.49 18.40 6.67
C GLY A 32 20.87 17.16 6.02
N ASN A 33 19.58 16.93 6.27
CA ASN A 33 18.83 15.78 5.74
C ASN A 33 18.26 16.09 4.34
N TYR A 34 17.94 15.03 3.58
CA TYR A 34 17.19 15.18 2.33
C TYR A 34 15.81 15.80 2.61
N ARG A 35 15.41 16.70 1.71
CA ARG A 35 14.10 17.33 1.71
C ARG A 35 13.47 17.16 0.35
N GLN A 36 12.15 17.03 0.32
CA GLN A 36 11.40 16.97 -0.93
C GLN A 36 11.47 18.31 -1.66
N PHE A 37 11.87 18.27 -2.91
CA PHE A 37 11.85 19.40 -3.83
C PHE A 37 10.43 19.60 -4.34
N HIS A 38 9.93 20.84 -4.29
CA HIS A 38 8.60 21.21 -4.73
C HIS A 38 8.74 22.21 -5.86
N PRO A 39 8.54 21.82 -7.13
CA PRO A 39 8.70 22.75 -8.24
C PRO A 39 7.78 23.97 -8.10
N GLY A 40 8.34 25.15 -8.36
CA GLY A 40 7.68 26.44 -8.20
C GLY A 40 7.94 27.11 -6.85
N LEU A 41 7.96 26.35 -5.74
CA LEU A 41 8.50 26.82 -4.46
C LEU A 41 10.03 26.80 -4.48
N HIS A 42 10.59 25.72 -5.02
CA HIS A 42 12.01 25.55 -5.30
C HIS A 42 12.27 25.62 -6.80
N SER A 43 13.52 25.87 -7.17
CA SER A 43 13.96 26.04 -8.56
C SER A 43 15.29 25.35 -8.81
N ALA A 44 15.71 25.32 -10.07
CA ALA A 44 17.03 24.82 -10.45
C ALA A 44 18.20 25.46 -9.66
N LEU A 45 18.01 26.67 -9.10
CA LEU A 45 19.01 27.32 -8.24
C LEU A 45 19.28 26.56 -6.94
N ASP A 46 18.29 25.86 -6.41
CA ASP A 46 18.41 25.10 -5.17
C ASP A 46 19.16 23.78 -5.38
N ILE A 47 19.31 23.36 -6.65
CA ILE A 47 19.94 22.11 -7.06
C ILE A 47 21.36 22.31 -7.59
N ILE A 48 21.74 23.51 -8.05
CA ILE A 48 23.14 23.75 -8.44
C ILE A 48 24.07 23.74 -7.23
N SER A 49 25.31 23.27 -7.42
CA SER A 49 26.30 23.21 -6.35
C SER A 49 26.61 24.62 -5.82
N PRO A 50 26.92 24.80 -4.52
CA PRO A 50 27.16 26.12 -3.93
C PRO A 50 28.23 26.95 -4.67
N GLY A 51 29.26 26.32 -5.22
CA GLY A 51 30.30 26.99 -6.04
C GLY A 51 29.76 27.70 -7.30
N TYR A 52 28.66 27.20 -7.88
CA TYR A 52 27.99 27.85 -9.02
C TYR A 52 27.05 28.98 -8.57
N SER A 53 26.47 28.88 -7.37
CA SER A 53 25.55 29.90 -6.82
C SER A 53 26.23 31.25 -6.55
N LEU A 54 27.55 31.25 -6.30
CA LEU A 54 28.37 32.44 -6.08
C LEU A 54 28.42 33.40 -7.29
N ARG A 55 28.08 32.94 -8.51
CA ARG A 55 28.11 33.76 -9.75
C ARG A 55 26.78 34.46 -10.10
N ARG A 56 25.88 34.72 -9.14
CA ARG A 56 24.52 35.28 -9.40
C ARG A 56 23.82 34.55 -10.54
N ALA A 57 23.78 33.22 -10.50
CA ALA A 57 23.10 32.44 -11.53
C ALA A 57 21.59 32.75 -11.52
N SER A 58 20.99 32.93 -12.70
CA SER A 58 19.53 33.02 -12.85
C SER A 58 18.91 31.62 -12.87
N LYS A 59 17.60 31.50 -12.60
CA LYS A 59 16.86 30.23 -12.67
C LYS A 59 17.06 29.53 -14.03
N LEU A 60 16.96 30.29 -15.12
CA LEU A 60 17.19 29.79 -16.48
C LEU A 60 18.62 29.29 -16.69
N LYS A 61 19.62 30.04 -16.21
CA LYS A 61 21.03 29.62 -16.32
C LYS A 61 21.33 28.38 -15.48
N ALA A 62 20.77 28.28 -14.29
CA ALA A 62 20.87 27.10 -13.44
C ALA A 62 20.25 25.88 -14.11
N TYR A 63 19.06 26.02 -14.70
CA TYR A 63 18.42 24.97 -15.49
C TYR A 63 19.30 24.51 -16.66
N GLN A 64 19.87 25.45 -17.43
CA GLN A 64 20.78 25.13 -18.54
C GLN A 64 22.04 24.37 -18.09
N ILE A 65 22.62 24.77 -16.96
CA ILE A 65 23.78 24.08 -16.36
C ILE A 65 23.41 22.63 -16.01
N ILE A 66 22.27 22.41 -15.33
CA ILE A 66 21.83 21.06 -14.96
C ILE A 66 21.53 20.25 -16.22
N ARG A 67 20.81 20.83 -17.19
CA ARG A 67 20.41 20.16 -18.43
C ARG A 67 21.60 19.66 -19.25
N GLY A 68 22.72 20.39 -19.22
CA GLY A 68 23.93 20.01 -19.95
C GLY A 68 24.55 18.69 -19.49
N SER A 69 24.31 18.27 -18.25
CA SER A 69 24.86 17.00 -17.72
C SER A 69 23.76 15.99 -17.37
N LEU A 70 22.64 16.46 -16.83
CA LEU A 70 21.55 15.65 -16.27
C LEU A 70 20.20 16.20 -16.78
N PRO A 71 19.79 15.87 -18.02
CA PRO A 71 18.61 16.44 -18.66
C PRO A 71 17.30 16.08 -17.93
N GLN A 72 17.18 14.86 -17.42
CA GLN A 72 16.01 14.41 -16.67
C GLN A 72 15.89 15.13 -15.31
N LEU A 73 17.01 15.33 -14.62
CA LEU A 73 17.05 16.12 -13.39
C LEU A 73 16.63 17.57 -13.65
N ALA A 74 17.09 18.16 -14.75
CA ALA A 74 16.69 19.52 -15.12
C ALA A 74 15.17 19.60 -15.31
N GLN A 75 14.56 18.64 -16.02
CA GLN A 75 13.10 18.56 -16.16
C GLN A 75 12.37 18.36 -14.83
N ALA A 76 12.92 17.58 -13.91
CA ALA A 76 12.33 17.40 -12.58
C ALA A 76 12.37 18.68 -11.71
N THR A 77 13.31 19.60 -11.98
CA THR A 77 13.30 20.93 -11.33
C THR A 77 12.19 21.84 -11.85
N LEU A 78 11.63 21.48 -13.00
CA LEU A 78 10.61 22.21 -13.70
C LEU A 78 9.22 21.70 -13.26
N SER A 79 8.88 20.44 -13.50
CA SER A 79 7.60 19.87 -13.09
C SER A 79 7.75 18.45 -12.58
N ILE A 80 6.82 18.05 -11.70
CA ILE A 80 6.65 16.64 -11.30
C ILE A 80 6.10 15.83 -12.48
N ILE A 81 5.34 16.46 -13.39
CA ILE A 81 4.79 15.81 -14.58
C ILE A 81 5.81 15.91 -15.71
N PRO A 82 6.31 14.79 -16.25
CA PRO A 82 7.25 14.82 -17.35
C PRO A 82 6.69 15.56 -18.57
N GLY A 83 7.51 16.44 -19.15
CA GLY A 83 7.13 17.24 -20.33
C GLY A 83 6.32 18.48 -20.01
N GLU A 84 5.94 18.73 -18.76
CA GLU A 84 5.26 19.96 -18.38
C GLU A 84 6.20 21.11 -18.05
N GLY A 85 5.72 22.29 -18.45
CA GLY A 85 6.21 23.64 -18.23
C GLY A 85 7.60 23.97 -18.76
N ASP A 86 8.01 25.21 -18.51
CA ASP A 86 8.99 25.86 -19.37
C ASP A 86 10.04 26.63 -18.55
N PRO A 87 11.32 26.54 -18.91
CA PRO A 87 12.39 27.19 -18.14
C PRO A 87 12.41 28.72 -18.26
N VAL A 88 11.69 29.30 -19.23
CA VAL A 88 11.60 30.75 -19.49
C VAL A 88 10.35 31.33 -18.81
N THR A 89 9.18 30.73 -19.03
CA THR A 89 7.90 31.21 -18.46
C THR A 89 7.62 30.63 -17.07
N GLY A 90 8.32 29.58 -16.67
CA GLY A 90 8.12 28.87 -15.41
C GLY A 90 7.01 27.81 -15.50
N HIS A 91 6.53 27.40 -14.34
CA HIS A 91 5.48 26.39 -14.20
C HIS A 91 4.23 27.00 -13.65
N SER A 92 3.08 26.45 -14.04
CA SER A 92 1.86 26.66 -13.28
C SER A 92 2.00 25.91 -11.96
N LEU A 93 2.16 26.64 -10.85
CA LEU A 93 2.17 26.11 -9.47
C LEU A 93 1.04 25.12 -9.19
N THR A 94 -0.04 25.21 -9.98
CA THR A 94 -1.26 24.40 -9.84
C THR A 94 -1.10 22.94 -10.27
N SER A 95 -0.31 22.60 -11.30
CA SER A 95 -0.26 21.20 -11.81
C SER A 95 0.60 20.30 -10.92
N SER A 96 1.82 20.74 -10.58
CA SER A 96 2.68 20.03 -9.63
C SER A 96 2.07 20.02 -8.22
N GLY A 97 1.50 21.15 -7.76
CA GLY A 97 0.85 21.23 -6.46
C GLY A 97 -0.39 20.33 -6.34
N SER A 98 -1.24 20.30 -7.37
CA SER A 98 -2.40 19.39 -7.40
C SER A 98 -1.98 17.92 -7.47
N THR A 99 -0.92 17.58 -8.20
CA THR A 99 -0.36 16.22 -8.24
C THR A 99 0.17 15.80 -6.87
N ILE A 100 0.92 16.66 -6.17
CA ILE A 100 1.40 16.39 -4.81
C ILE A 100 0.23 16.22 -3.84
N ALA A 101 -0.77 17.10 -3.90
CA ALA A 101 -1.98 16.96 -3.10
C ALA A 101 -2.72 15.64 -3.40
N GLN A 102 -2.77 15.22 -4.67
CA GLN A 102 -3.33 13.93 -5.07
C GLN A 102 -2.52 12.75 -4.52
N ILE A 103 -1.18 12.86 -4.46
CA ILE A 103 -0.30 11.85 -3.84
C ILE A 103 -0.57 11.77 -2.33
N HIS A 104 -0.64 12.90 -1.62
CA HIS A 104 -0.88 12.91 -0.17
C HIS A 104 -2.29 12.45 0.21
N THR A 105 -3.28 12.74 -0.62
CA THR A 105 -4.66 12.27 -0.44
C THR A 105 -4.89 10.89 -1.04
N LEU A 106 -3.89 10.30 -1.73
CA LEU A 106 -4.02 8.99 -2.35
C LEU A 106 -4.39 7.91 -1.33
N PRO A 107 -3.73 7.81 -0.14
CA PRO A 107 -4.13 6.84 0.86
C PRO A 107 -5.59 7.01 1.28
N GLU A 108 -6.06 8.25 1.49
CA GLU A 108 -7.46 8.51 1.86
C GLU A 108 -8.44 8.19 0.73
N ARG A 109 -8.08 8.47 -0.52
CA ARG A 109 -8.90 8.19 -1.71
C ARG A 109 -8.93 6.71 -2.03
N GLU A 110 -7.83 6.00 -1.86
CA GLU A 110 -7.75 4.54 -1.99
C GLU A 110 -8.46 3.86 -0.84
N VAL A 111 -8.34 4.34 0.39
CA VAL A 111 -9.14 3.86 1.53
C VAL A 111 -10.62 4.15 1.29
N LYS A 112 -11.03 5.34 0.84
CA LYS A 112 -12.44 5.63 0.51
C LYS A 112 -12.95 4.83 -0.68
N ARG A 113 -12.12 4.58 -1.71
CA ARG A 113 -12.50 3.81 -2.90
C ARG A 113 -12.50 2.31 -2.63
N ASN A 114 -11.57 1.80 -1.83
CA ASN A 114 -11.60 0.45 -1.31
C ASN A 114 -12.76 0.32 -0.34
N TYR A 115 -13.00 1.31 0.53
CA TYR A 115 -14.17 1.37 1.39
C TYR A 115 -15.44 1.34 0.56
N LEU A 116 -15.59 2.14 -0.50
CA LEU A 116 -16.77 2.15 -1.39
C LEU A 116 -16.89 0.94 -2.32
N LYS A 117 -15.77 0.38 -2.81
CA LYS A 117 -15.75 -0.90 -3.54
C LYS A 117 -16.15 -2.03 -2.61
N ASN A 118 -15.59 -2.03 -1.41
CA ASN A 118 -15.98 -2.93 -0.36
C ASN A 118 -17.41 -2.61 0.06
N PHE A 119 -17.86 -1.36 0.13
CA PHE A 119 -19.20 -0.93 0.56
C PHE A 119 -20.26 -1.35 -0.46
N ALA A 120 -19.95 -1.25 -1.75
CA ALA A 120 -20.76 -1.82 -2.83
C ALA A 120 -20.67 -3.35 -2.85
N ALA A 121 -19.57 -3.95 -2.38
CA ALA A 121 -19.51 -5.38 -2.05
C ALA A 121 -20.24 -5.71 -0.73
N PHE A 122 -20.49 -4.72 0.15
CA PHE A 122 -21.14 -4.81 1.46
C PHE A 122 -22.64 -4.46 1.42
N GLU A 123 -23.17 -3.80 0.37
CA GLU A 123 -24.59 -3.93 0.02
C GLU A 123 -24.94 -5.39 -0.36
N GLY A 124 -23.91 -6.22 -0.55
CA GLY A 124 -23.97 -7.68 -0.63
C GLY A 124 -23.54 -8.42 0.63
N ILE A 125 -23.22 -7.76 1.76
CA ILE A 125 -23.30 -8.42 3.08
C ILE A 125 -24.71 -8.20 3.60
N VAL A 126 -25.63 -8.78 2.83
CA VAL A 126 -26.77 -9.46 3.42
C VAL A 126 -26.21 -10.31 4.54
N ASP A 127 -26.78 -10.15 5.73
CA ASP A 127 -26.79 -11.14 6.80
C ASP A 127 -26.57 -12.54 6.19
N VAL A 128 -25.35 -13.10 6.29
CA VAL A 128 -25.06 -14.40 5.65
C VAL A 128 -25.66 -15.48 6.55
N ALA A 129 -26.97 -15.56 6.50
CA ALA A 129 -27.74 -16.76 6.67
C ALA A 129 -28.65 -16.79 5.43
N TYR A 130 -28.42 -17.70 4.48
CA TYR A 130 -29.14 -18.97 4.59
C TYR A 130 -28.45 -20.18 3.92
N SER A 131 -27.24 -20.06 3.35
CA SER A 131 -26.54 -21.19 2.69
C SER A 131 -25.08 -21.41 3.09
N ALA A 132 -24.42 -20.44 3.72
CA ALA A 132 -23.01 -20.57 4.05
C ALA A 132 -22.82 -21.53 5.24
N LYS A 133 -21.98 -22.55 5.05
CA LYS A 133 -21.72 -23.57 6.07
C LYS A 133 -20.61 -23.07 7.00
N GLU A 134 -20.93 -22.91 8.28
CA GLU A 134 -19.90 -22.72 9.31
C GLU A 134 -19.04 -23.99 9.40
N ILE A 135 -17.72 -23.81 9.34
CA ILE A 135 -16.73 -24.87 9.52
C ILE A 135 -15.88 -24.58 10.74
N GLY A 136 -15.33 -25.64 11.34
CA GLY A 136 -14.39 -25.52 12.44
C GLY A 136 -13.04 -24.97 11.98
N GLY A 137 -12.21 -24.61 12.95
CA GLY A 137 -10.86 -24.15 12.71
C GLY A 137 -10.17 -23.71 14.00
N LYS A 138 -8.92 -23.28 13.85
CA LYS A 138 -8.11 -22.71 14.93
C LYS A 138 -7.51 -21.40 14.49
N GLY A 139 -7.66 -20.37 15.31
CA GLY A 139 -6.93 -19.12 15.18
C GLY A 139 -5.92 -18.97 16.31
N LEU A 140 -4.82 -18.27 16.04
CA LEU A 140 -3.85 -17.84 17.02
C LEU A 140 -3.47 -16.40 16.72
N ILE A 141 -3.43 -15.56 17.74
CA ILE A 141 -2.90 -14.22 17.67
C ILE A 141 -1.66 -14.13 18.57
N SER A 142 -0.63 -13.44 18.09
CA SER A 142 0.55 -13.13 18.90
C SER A 142 1.07 -11.74 18.59
N ILE A 143 1.58 -11.06 19.61
CA ILE A 143 2.20 -9.75 19.46
C ILE A 143 3.70 -9.93 19.35
N SER A 144 4.31 -9.31 18.33
CA SER A 144 5.76 -9.21 18.21
C SER A 144 6.19 -7.76 18.15
N GLU A 145 7.46 -7.50 18.46
CA GLU A 145 8.05 -6.18 18.36
C GLU A 145 9.32 -6.23 17.53
N ASN A 146 9.50 -5.24 16.66
CA ASN A 146 10.71 -5.11 15.85
C ASN A 146 11.04 -3.62 15.66
N LYS A 147 12.24 -3.20 16.09
CA LYS A 147 12.72 -1.81 16.00
C LYS A 147 11.73 -0.78 16.59
N GLY A 148 11.07 -1.11 17.69
CA GLY A 148 10.11 -0.24 18.38
C GLY A 148 8.71 -0.21 17.76
N PHE A 149 8.44 -1.02 16.72
CA PHE A 149 7.10 -1.19 16.18
C PHE A 149 6.50 -2.52 16.66
N LYS A 150 5.27 -2.46 17.19
CA LYS A 150 4.50 -3.63 17.60
C LYS A 150 3.65 -4.13 16.42
N PHE A 151 3.57 -5.44 16.26
CA PHE A 151 2.84 -6.12 15.21
C PHE A 151 1.92 -7.17 15.81
N LEU A 152 0.66 -7.15 15.38
CA LEU A 152 -0.27 -8.24 15.57
C LEU A 152 -0.01 -9.27 14.48
N ASN A 153 0.58 -10.41 14.85
CA ASN A 153 0.71 -11.56 13.98
C ASN A 153 -0.49 -12.46 14.21
N TYR A 154 -1.01 -13.06 13.15
CA TYR A 154 -2.05 -14.06 13.28
C TYR A 154 -1.79 -15.27 12.41
N SER A 155 -2.34 -16.39 12.86
CA SER A 155 -2.44 -17.61 12.07
C SER A 155 -3.87 -18.13 12.13
N ILE A 156 -4.42 -18.53 11.00
CA ILE A 156 -5.74 -19.14 10.90
C ILE A 156 -5.63 -20.47 10.13
N MET A 157 -6.18 -21.53 10.72
CA MET A 157 -6.15 -22.88 10.18
C MET A 157 -7.57 -23.44 10.17
N PRO A 158 -8.28 -23.42 9.03
CA PRO A 158 -9.60 -24.04 8.92
C PRO A 158 -9.48 -25.56 9.07
N ASP A 159 -10.52 -26.21 9.56
CA ASP A 159 -10.55 -27.67 9.66
C ASP A 159 -10.68 -28.34 8.29
N ASP A 160 -11.37 -27.69 7.36
CA ASP A 160 -11.60 -28.15 6.00
C ASP A 160 -11.43 -27.01 4.99
N ILE A 161 -10.96 -27.35 3.80
CA ILE A 161 -10.92 -26.45 2.64
C ILE A 161 -11.57 -27.18 1.46
N ASP A 162 -12.75 -26.72 1.09
CA ASP A 162 -13.43 -27.19 -0.12
C ASP A 162 -12.66 -26.78 -1.39
N LEU A 163 -12.47 -27.76 -2.25
CA LEU A 163 -11.83 -27.62 -3.55
C LEU A 163 -12.81 -27.96 -4.67
N ARG A 164 -12.69 -27.28 -5.80
CA ARG A 164 -13.40 -27.60 -7.04
C ARG A 164 -12.43 -28.17 -8.06
N ARG A 165 -12.81 -29.29 -8.69
CA ARG A 165 -12.08 -29.84 -9.83
C ARG A 165 -12.36 -29.00 -11.08
N VAL A 166 -11.31 -28.51 -11.74
CA VAL A 166 -11.41 -27.67 -12.94
C VAL A 166 -10.99 -28.45 -14.20
N ALA A 167 -10.06 -29.39 -14.07
CA ALA A 167 -9.61 -30.28 -15.15
C ALA A 167 -9.20 -31.66 -14.57
N ASP A 168 -8.76 -32.57 -15.44
CA ASP A 168 -8.15 -33.83 -14.99
C ASP A 168 -6.90 -33.53 -14.17
N ASN A 169 -6.90 -34.01 -12.93
CA ASN A 169 -5.87 -33.81 -11.90
C ASN A 169 -5.64 -32.35 -11.47
N LEU A 170 -6.59 -31.43 -11.67
CA LEU A 170 -6.47 -30.04 -11.18
C LEU A 170 -7.65 -29.63 -10.31
N HIS A 171 -7.35 -29.26 -9.07
CA HIS A 171 -8.29 -28.77 -8.06
C HIS A 171 -7.93 -27.35 -7.65
N THR A 172 -8.94 -26.48 -7.54
CA THR A 172 -8.73 -25.08 -7.14
C THR A 172 -9.66 -24.66 -6.01
N ALA A 173 -9.22 -23.69 -5.22
CA ALA A 173 -10.03 -23.02 -4.21
C ALA A 173 -9.77 -21.52 -4.20
N SER A 174 -10.83 -20.75 -3.98
CA SER A 174 -10.76 -19.30 -3.81
C SER A 174 -11.07 -18.96 -2.36
N ILE A 175 -10.07 -18.43 -1.67
CA ILE A 175 -10.12 -18.15 -0.24
C ILE A 175 -10.00 -16.65 -0.01
N THR A 176 -10.78 -16.14 0.92
CA THR A 176 -10.67 -14.78 1.43
C THR A 176 -10.44 -14.83 2.94
N ILE A 177 -9.44 -14.08 3.43
CA ILE A 177 -9.18 -13.89 4.86
C ILE A 177 -9.33 -12.41 5.18
N ASN A 178 -10.22 -12.10 6.12
CA ASN A 178 -10.50 -10.75 6.58
C ASN A 178 -10.04 -10.59 8.03
N LEU A 179 -9.03 -9.76 8.28
CA LEU A 179 -8.66 -9.29 9.61
C LEU A 179 -9.39 -7.97 9.87
N ARG A 180 -10.06 -7.87 11.01
CA ARG A 180 -10.69 -6.64 11.49
C ARG A 180 -10.29 -6.40 12.94
N ILE A 181 -9.82 -5.20 13.23
CA ILE A 181 -9.45 -4.73 14.57
C ILE A 181 -10.40 -3.57 14.92
N GLU A 182 -11.06 -3.70 16.05
CA GLU A 182 -12.03 -2.74 16.56
C GLU A 182 -11.58 -2.23 17.93
N ASP A 183 -11.87 -0.97 18.23
CA ASP A 183 -11.77 -0.47 19.60
C ASP A 183 -12.90 -1.02 20.49
N LEU A 184 -12.90 -0.65 21.78
CA LEU A 184 -13.93 -1.08 22.73
C LEU A 184 -15.31 -0.45 22.47
N GLU A 185 -15.38 0.61 21.67
CA GLU A 185 -16.64 1.23 21.24
C GLU A 185 -17.21 0.58 19.97
N GLY A 186 -16.52 -0.44 19.41
CA GLY A 186 -16.95 -1.15 18.20
C GLY A 186 -16.61 -0.41 16.90
N ARG A 187 -15.75 0.62 16.96
CA ARG A 187 -15.27 1.32 15.76
C ARG A 187 -14.13 0.51 15.15
N THR A 188 -14.23 0.21 13.86
CA THR A 188 -13.13 -0.41 13.11
C THR A 188 -11.97 0.56 13.00
N ILE A 189 -10.83 0.22 13.61
CA ILE A 189 -9.60 1.01 13.53
C ILE A 189 -8.66 0.51 12.43
N TYR A 190 -8.76 -0.78 12.08
CA TYR A 190 -7.96 -1.39 11.04
C TYR A 190 -8.69 -2.56 10.41
N GLN A 191 -8.55 -2.72 9.09
CA GLN A 191 -9.08 -3.85 8.36
C GLN A 191 -8.14 -4.22 7.21
N GLN A 192 -7.95 -5.52 7.01
CA GLN A 192 -7.13 -6.08 5.95
C GLN A 192 -7.83 -7.29 5.34
N GLU A 193 -7.93 -7.31 4.01
CA GLU A 193 -8.42 -8.46 3.25
C GLU A 193 -7.28 -9.09 2.45
N ARG A 194 -7.19 -10.43 2.49
CA ARG A 194 -6.28 -11.25 1.69
C ARG A 194 -7.09 -12.20 0.83
N ASN A 195 -6.93 -12.11 -0.48
CA ASN A 195 -7.50 -13.05 -1.44
C ASN A 195 -6.42 -14.04 -1.89
N ILE A 196 -6.70 -15.33 -1.79
CA ILE A 196 -5.75 -16.41 -2.03
C ILE A 196 -6.39 -17.38 -3.01
N HIS A 197 -5.68 -17.65 -4.11
CA HIS A 197 -6.03 -18.72 -5.04
C HIS A 197 -5.12 -19.92 -4.78
N LEU A 198 -5.73 -21.07 -4.48
CA LEU A 198 -5.01 -22.32 -4.33
C LEU A 198 -5.23 -23.19 -5.57
N GLU A 199 -4.14 -23.80 -6.04
CA GLU A 199 -4.14 -24.78 -7.12
C GLU A 199 -3.37 -26.02 -6.67
N PHE A 200 -4.03 -27.17 -6.71
CA PHE A 200 -3.46 -28.46 -6.33
C PHE A 200 -3.67 -29.51 -7.40
N ASP A 201 -2.63 -30.30 -7.64
CA ASP A 201 -2.78 -31.61 -8.26
C ASP A 201 -3.29 -32.65 -7.23
N ASP A 202 -3.68 -33.84 -7.69
CA ASP A 202 -4.21 -34.90 -6.82
C ASP A 202 -3.22 -35.33 -5.71
N VAL A 203 -1.92 -35.31 -6.01
CA VAL A 203 -0.87 -35.72 -5.07
C VAL A 203 -0.70 -34.67 -3.97
N LYS A 204 -0.70 -33.39 -4.34
CA LYS A 204 -0.60 -32.25 -3.41
C LYS A 204 -1.87 -32.08 -2.59
N LYS A 205 -3.06 -32.26 -3.18
CA LYS A 205 -4.33 -32.26 -2.44
C LYS A 205 -4.29 -33.27 -1.29
N LYS A 206 -3.91 -34.51 -1.59
CA LYS A 206 -3.83 -35.60 -0.60
C LYS A 206 -2.77 -35.34 0.49
N THR A 207 -1.73 -34.60 0.19
CA THR A 207 -0.62 -34.37 1.13
C THR A 207 -0.83 -33.12 1.99
N GLU A 208 -1.27 -32.02 1.39
CA GLU A 208 -1.35 -30.71 2.07
C GLU A 208 -2.71 -30.48 2.74
N ILE A 209 -3.81 -30.95 2.14
CA ILE A 209 -5.16 -30.76 2.68
C ILE A 209 -5.54 -31.93 3.59
N GLU A 210 -5.43 -33.16 3.11
CA GLU A 210 -5.92 -34.33 3.84
C GLU A 210 -4.99 -34.80 4.98
N LYS A 211 -3.67 -34.54 4.86
CA LYS A 211 -2.67 -35.04 5.85
C LYS A 211 -2.03 -33.97 6.72
N ARG A 212 -1.88 -32.73 6.26
CA ARG A 212 -1.07 -31.70 6.94
C ARG A 212 -1.83 -30.52 7.54
N LYS A 213 -3.06 -30.24 7.07
CA LYS A 213 -3.87 -29.05 7.39
C LYS A 213 -3.11 -27.73 7.12
N ILE A 214 -3.67 -26.88 6.26
CA ILE A 214 -3.02 -25.62 5.85
C ILE A 214 -3.33 -24.52 6.87
N ALA A 215 -2.30 -23.84 7.34
CA ALA A 215 -2.43 -22.62 8.13
C ALA A 215 -2.01 -21.41 7.30
N PHE A 216 -2.83 -20.37 7.33
CA PHE A 216 -2.54 -19.07 6.73
C PHE A 216 -1.99 -18.15 7.81
N LYS A 217 -0.98 -17.36 7.48
CA LYS A 217 -0.28 -16.47 8.41
C LYS A 217 -0.09 -15.10 7.80
N ASP A 218 -0.24 -14.08 8.63
CA ASP A 218 0.00 -12.69 8.24
C ASP A 218 0.21 -11.82 9.48
N PHE A 219 0.43 -10.53 9.26
CA PHE A 219 0.57 -9.56 10.35
C PHE A 219 -0.01 -8.20 9.98
N ALA A 220 -0.32 -7.40 11.00
CA ALA A 220 -0.71 -6.00 10.89
C ALA A 220 0.05 -5.15 11.93
N PRO A 221 0.48 -3.93 11.58
CA PRO A 221 1.05 -3.01 12.57
C PRO A 221 -0.04 -2.61 13.58
N ILE A 222 0.34 -2.47 14.84
CA ILE A 222 -0.60 -2.12 15.91
C ILE A 222 0.07 -1.23 16.97
N VAL A 223 -0.71 -0.36 17.59
CA VAL A 223 -0.27 0.53 18.66
C VAL A 223 -0.81 0.05 20.00
N GLU A 224 -0.37 0.69 21.09
CA GLU A 224 -0.84 0.39 22.43
C GLU A 224 -2.34 0.69 22.58
N GLY A 225 -3.04 -0.20 23.28
CA GLY A 225 -4.48 -0.10 23.48
C GLY A 225 -5.17 -1.44 23.68
N GLU A 226 -6.49 -1.35 23.83
CA GLU A 226 -7.40 -2.47 24.03
C GLU A 226 -8.26 -2.65 22.78
N TYR A 227 -8.27 -3.87 22.23
CA TYR A 227 -8.90 -4.13 20.94
C TYR A 227 -9.69 -5.43 20.92
N ASN A 228 -10.77 -5.44 20.14
CA ASN A 228 -11.46 -6.64 19.70
C ASN A 228 -10.96 -7.00 18.31
N VAL A 229 -10.38 -8.18 18.16
CA VAL A 229 -9.84 -8.65 16.89
C VAL A 229 -10.71 -9.78 16.37
N SER A 230 -11.08 -9.71 15.10
CA SER A 230 -11.76 -10.79 14.40
C SER A 230 -11.02 -11.15 13.11
N ILE A 231 -10.87 -12.44 12.87
CA ILE A 231 -10.27 -12.99 11.65
C ILE A 231 -11.30 -13.94 11.04
N ILE A 232 -11.75 -13.62 9.84
CA ILE A 232 -12.76 -14.39 9.12
C ILE A 232 -12.08 -15.08 7.94
N PHE A 233 -12.09 -16.41 7.94
CA PHE A 233 -11.77 -17.23 6.78
C PHE A 233 -13.04 -17.52 5.99
N SER A 234 -13.01 -17.35 4.68
CA SER A 234 -14.09 -17.70 3.77
C SER A 234 -13.57 -18.48 2.58
N ASN A 235 -14.16 -19.64 2.33
CA ASN A 235 -13.97 -20.42 1.12
C ASN A 235 -15.12 -20.13 0.14
N LYS A 236 -14.83 -19.34 -0.89
CA LYS A 236 -15.82 -18.92 -1.91
C LYS A 236 -16.20 -20.05 -2.87
N THR A 237 -15.52 -21.19 -2.84
CA THR A 237 -15.76 -22.31 -3.75
C THR A 237 -17.00 -23.14 -3.37
N LYS A 238 -17.30 -23.27 -2.07
CA LYS A 238 -18.52 -23.90 -1.56
C LYS A 238 -19.17 -23.16 -0.36
N GLU A 239 -18.89 -21.88 -0.23
CA GLU A 239 -19.50 -21.00 0.79
C GLU A 239 -19.24 -21.45 2.24
N GLY A 240 -18.10 -22.09 2.51
CA GLY A 240 -17.66 -22.41 3.88
C GLY A 240 -17.03 -21.20 4.58
N TYR A 241 -17.25 -21.01 5.88
CA TYR A 241 -16.58 -19.94 6.63
C TYR A 241 -16.22 -20.33 8.07
N PHE A 242 -15.18 -19.68 8.60
CA PHE A 242 -14.71 -19.83 9.97
C PHE A 242 -14.33 -18.46 10.54
N ILE A 243 -14.63 -18.22 11.81
CA ILE A 243 -14.32 -16.96 12.48
C ILE A 243 -13.53 -17.23 13.76
N HIS A 244 -12.37 -16.58 13.90
CA HIS A 244 -11.64 -16.46 15.16
C HIS A 244 -11.85 -15.07 15.73
N LYS A 245 -12.20 -14.97 17.02
CA LYS A 245 -12.33 -13.69 17.73
C LYS A 245 -11.53 -13.73 19.01
N GLU A 246 -10.81 -12.66 19.29
CA GLU A 246 -10.01 -12.54 20.50
C GLU A 246 -9.93 -11.08 20.93
N ARG A 247 -9.99 -10.85 22.25
CA ARG A 247 -9.70 -9.54 22.82
C ARG A 247 -8.24 -9.48 23.21
N ILE A 248 -7.56 -8.43 22.78
CA ILE A 248 -6.14 -8.23 23.06
C ILE A 248 -5.92 -6.89 23.77
N SER A 249 -4.92 -6.91 24.64
CA SER A 249 -4.39 -5.72 25.32
C SER A 249 -2.92 -5.59 24.96
N ILE A 250 -2.52 -4.41 24.51
CA ILE A 250 -1.14 -4.09 24.15
C ILE A 250 -0.66 -2.99 25.09
N ASN A 251 0.13 -3.41 26.09
CA ASN A 251 0.77 -2.52 27.04
C ASN A 251 2.09 -1.96 26.48
N GLY A 252 2.47 -0.79 26.98
CA GLY A 252 3.74 -0.11 26.74
C GLY A 252 4.96 -0.93 27.11
#